data_AF-A0AAN4HHV4-F1
#
_entry.id   AF-A0AAN4HHV4-F1
#
_cell.length_a   1.000
_cell.length_b   1.000
_cell.length_c   1.000
_cell.angle_alpha   90.00
_cell.angle_beta   90.00
_cell.angle_gamma   90.00
#
_symmetry.space_group_name_H-M   'P 1'
#
loop_
_entity.id
_entity.type
_entity.pdbx_description
1 polymer ?
#
loop_
_entity_poly.entity_id
_entity_poly.type
_entity_poly.pdbx_seq_one_letter_code
_entity_poly.pdbx_strand_id
1 'polypeptide(L)'
;MNYVLIGAVLILLAVVFVLFYKNKQLESESQQVEFEKKQAIETYENEIAATVIEHKEQQNNLKNMEQKKYNDLQVSANREIENMRMMKNQLAMQHSKERSEIQNKHNNEIHMFQKLIANLREYTKNGAEMNMYETLHYMKRGFIEKGIILDAEIEIMPNVFIKNNSEINDNRIHHLILCKTGIYLLETKEWEEKLIHGLTKENAGIYSFMIDEMGKYQQELEKEETFEYIVGKDSSTIQVKNEGNPVYKAKKLSQILYNCLKEMQANSIKEKVKPVVYFYNENGKEIIDLSSEETPRLKDREQIVTFFRNEILAGKVVYTAQELEQIREMISRMNYIVS
;
A
#
# COMPACT_ATOMS: atom_id res chain seq x y z
N MET A 1 11.07 -153.31 -11.90
CA MET A 1 10.26 -152.16 -11.43
C MET A 1 11.15 -150.99 -10.96
N ASN A 2 12.32 -150.73 -11.60
CA ASN A 2 13.30 -149.72 -11.13
C ASN A 2 13.51 -148.51 -12.07
N TYR A 3 13.07 -148.56 -13.34
CA TYR A 3 13.29 -147.47 -14.31
C TYR A 3 12.25 -146.34 -14.24
N VAL A 4 11.04 -146.63 -13.75
CA VAL A 4 9.95 -145.64 -13.58
C VAL A 4 10.26 -144.65 -12.45
N LEU A 5 10.97 -145.10 -11.42
CA LEU A 5 11.34 -144.27 -10.26
C LEU A 5 12.39 -143.20 -10.64
N ILE A 6 13.36 -143.56 -11.47
CA ILE A 6 14.43 -142.65 -11.92
C ILE A 6 13.88 -141.56 -12.86
N GLY A 7 12.94 -141.92 -13.75
CA GLY A 7 12.27 -140.94 -14.62
C GLY A 7 11.44 -139.92 -13.85
N ALA A 8 10.74 -140.36 -12.80
CA ALA A 8 9.96 -139.47 -11.93
C ALA A 8 10.85 -138.46 -11.16
N VAL A 9 12.03 -138.90 -10.69
CA VAL A 9 12.99 -138.02 -10.00
C VAL A 9 13.59 -136.97 -10.93
N LEU A 10 13.90 -137.32 -12.18
CA LEU A 10 14.43 -136.36 -13.16
C LEU A 10 13.39 -135.30 -13.57
N ILE A 11 12.11 -135.68 -13.69
CA ILE A 11 11.02 -134.73 -13.95
C ILE A 11 10.84 -133.79 -12.75
N LEU A 12 10.88 -134.31 -11.52
CA LEU A 12 10.84 -133.49 -10.31
C LEU A 12 11.99 -132.49 -10.25
N LEU A 13 13.21 -132.90 -10.59
CA LEU A 13 14.37 -132.00 -10.66
C LEU A 13 14.22 -130.92 -11.73
N ALA A 14 13.69 -131.25 -12.91
CA ALA A 14 13.42 -130.27 -13.96
C ALA A 14 12.34 -129.25 -13.53
N VAL A 15 11.28 -129.71 -12.86
CA VAL A 15 10.22 -128.84 -12.31
C VAL A 15 10.80 -127.91 -11.24
N VAL A 16 11.64 -128.42 -10.34
CA VAL A 16 12.33 -127.60 -9.32
C VAL A 16 13.25 -126.56 -9.97
N PHE A 17 13.98 -126.93 -11.03
CA PHE A 17 14.87 -126.00 -11.74
C PHE A 17 14.10 -124.88 -12.44
N VAL A 18 12.97 -125.19 -13.09
CA VAL A 18 12.09 -124.18 -13.72
C VAL A 18 11.47 -123.27 -12.66
N LEU A 19 11.02 -123.82 -11.53
CA LEU A 19 10.49 -123.03 -10.42
C LEU A 19 11.55 -122.10 -9.82
N PHE A 20 12.79 -122.57 -9.67
CA PHE A 20 13.89 -121.76 -9.18
C PHE A 20 14.23 -120.62 -10.14
N TYR A 21 14.30 -120.89 -11.46
CA TYR A 21 14.57 -119.86 -12.46
C TYR A 21 13.44 -118.81 -12.51
N LYS A 22 12.17 -119.26 -12.46
CA LYS A 22 11.01 -118.37 -12.44
C LYS A 22 10.96 -117.54 -11.16
N ASN A 23 11.33 -118.11 -10.01
CA ASN A 23 11.43 -117.38 -8.75
C ASN A 23 12.52 -116.31 -8.81
N LYS A 24 13.69 -116.62 -9.37
CA LYS A 24 14.78 -115.65 -9.56
C LYS A 24 14.42 -114.53 -10.53
N GLN A 25 13.65 -114.84 -11.58
CA GLN A 25 13.14 -113.83 -12.51
C GLN A 25 12.11 -112.91 -11.83
N LEU A 26 11.16 -113.46 -11.06
CA LEU A 26 10.20 -112.68 -10.28
C LEU A 26 10.88 -111.78 -9.25
N GLU A 27 11.95 -112.26 -8.62
CA GLU A 27 12.75 -111.47 -7.68
C GLU A 27 13.45 -110.29 -8.39
N SER A 28 14.00 -110.51 -9.59
CA SER A 28 14.58 -109.45 -10.42
C SER A 28 13.53 -108.43 -10.89
N GLU A 29 12.36 -108.88 -11.34
CA GLU A 29 11.25 -108.00 -11.75
C GLU A 29 10.71 -107.21 -10.55
N SER A 30 10.61 -107.84 -9.37
CA SER A 30 10.23 -107.18 -8.13
C SER A 30 11.24 -106.09 -7.74
N GLN A 31 12.53 -106.37 -7.84
CA GLN A 31 13.59 -105.38 -7.57
C GLN A 31 13.56 -104.22 -8.56
N GLN A 32 13.27 -104.49 -9.85
CA GLN A 32 13.14 -103.45 -10.86
C GLN A 32 11.92 -102.56 -10.59
N VAL A 33 10.77 -103.14 -10.26
CA VAL A 33 9.55 -102.38 -9.91
C VAL A 33 9.78 -101.55 -8.64
N GLU A 34 10.51 -102.07 -7.66
CA GLU A 34 10.87 -101.35 -6.44
C GLU A 34 11.82 -100.17 -6.73
N PHE A 35 12.78 -100.36 -7.63
CA PHE A 35 13.66 -99.30 -8.12
C PHE A 35 12.90 -98.21 -8.87
N GLU A 36 12.01 -98.58 -9.81
CA GLU A 36 11.18 -97.63 -10.57
C GLU A 36 10.23 -96.85 -9.65
N LYS A 37 9.63 -97.52 -8.65
CA LYS A 37 8.81 -96.84 -7.62
C LYS A 37 9.64 -95.84 -6.83
N LYS A 38 10.85 -96.23 -6.40
CA LYS A 38 11.73 -95.34 -5.64
C LYS A 38 12.14 -94.12 -6.46
N GLN A 39 12.45 -94.31 -7.74
CA GLN A 39 12.79 -93.22 -8.66
C GLN A 39 11.60 -92.30 -8.93
N ALA A 40 10.40 -92.85 -9.08
CA ALA A 40 9.18 -92.05 -9.24
C ALA A 40 8.87 -91.22 -7.99
N ILE A 41 9.01 -91.80 -6.80
CA ILE A 41 8.84 -91.09 -5.52
C ILE A 41 9.86 -89.95 -5.41
N GLU A 42 11.14 -90.22 -5.69
CA GLU A 42 12.19 -89.20 -5.66
C GLU A 42 11.92 -88.07 -6.67
N THR A 43 11.39 -88.40 -7.85
CA THR A 43 11.00 -87.41 -8.87
C THR A 43 9.85 -86.53 -8.36
N TYR A 44 8.79 -87.13 -7.81
CA TYR A 44 7.66 -86.37 -7.25
C TYR A 44 8.07 -85.51 -6.04
N GLU A 45 8.93 -86.02 -5.16
CA GLU A 45 9.46 -85.25 -4.04
C GLU A 45 10.26 -84.03 -4.52
N ASN A 46 11.06 -84.19 -5.57
CA ASN A 46 11.81 -83.10 -6.18
C ASN A 46 10.88 -82.08 -6.87
N GLU A 47 9.83 -82.52 -7.57
CA GLU A 47 8.85 -81.63 -8.20
C GLU A 47 8.04 -80.84 -7.16
N ILE A 48 7.61 -81.48 -6.07
CA ILE A 48 6.93 -80.81 -4.95
C ILE A 48 7.88 -79.79 -4.32
N ALA A 49 9.14 -80.16 -4.06
CA ALA A 49 10.13 -79.25 -3.50
C ALA A 49 10.37 -78.03 -4.41
N ALA A 50 10.50 -78.24 -5.72
CA ALA A 50 10.65 -77.17 -6.70
C ALA A 50 9.43 -76.22 -6.72
N THR A 51 8.22 -76.79 -6.71
CA THR A 51 6.96 -76.02 -6.70
C THR A 51 6.81 -75.19 -5.42
N VAL A 52 7.22 -75.74 -4.27
CA VAL A 52 7.22 -75.01 -2.98
C VAL A 52 8.23 -73.86 -3.00
N ILE A 53 9.42 -74.06 -3.58
CA ILE A 53 10.43 -73.00 -3.73
C ILE A 53 9.88 -71.87 -4.62
N GLU A 54 9.29 -72.21 -5.77
CA GLU A 54 8.72 -71.23 -6.69
C GLU A 54 7.59 -70.42 -6.04
N HIS A 55 6.65 -71.08 -5.36
CA HIS A 55 5.57 -70.38 -4.65
C HIS A 55 6.11 -69.45 -3.55
N LYS A 56 7.15 -69.87 -2.83
CA LYS A 56 7.80 -69.05 -1.80
C LYS A 56 8.48 -67.82 -2.43
N GLU A 57 9.09 -67.98 -3.60
CA GLU A 57 9.68 -66.86 -4.34
C GLU A 57 8.61 -65.88 -4.84
N GLN A 58 7.51 -66.39 -5.40
CA GLN A 58 6.37 -65.56 -5.81
C GLN A 58 5.76 -64.78 -4.64
N GLN A 59 5.58 -65.42 -3.48
CA GLN A 59 5.10 -64.75 -2.27
C GLN A 59 6.07 -63.65 -1.79
N ASN A 60 7.37 -63.91 -1.81
CA ASN A 60 8.37 -62.91 -1.46
C ASN A 60 8.36 -61.73 -2.45
N ASN A 61 8.21 -62.00 -3.74
CA ASN A 61 8.10 -60.96 -4.77
C ASN A 61 6.86 -60.10 -4.58
N LEU A 62 5.70 -60.70 -4.30
CA LEU A 62 4.46 -59.98 -3.96
C LEU A 62 4.64 -59.09 -2.74
N LYS A 63 5.22 -59.63 -1.67
CA LYS A 63 5.51 -58.89 -0.44
C LYS A 63 6.44 -57.70 -0.69
N ASN A 64 7.49 -57.90 -1.51
CA ASN A 64 8.41 -56.84 -1.89
C ASN A 64 7.72 -55.75 -2.73
N MET A 65 6.83 -56.13 -3.66
CA MET A 65 6.06 -55.18 -4.47
C MET A 65 5.07 -54.36 -3.61
N GLU A 66 4.37 -55.00 -2.68
CA GLU A 66 3.48 -54.31 -1.74
C GLU A 66 4.25 -53.34 -0.85
N GLN A 67 5.39 -53.77 -0.32
CA GLN A 67 6.23 -52.92 0.52
C GLN A 67 6.80 -51.73 -0.26
N LYS A 68 7.22 -51.93 -1.52
CA LYS A 68 7.65 -50.84 -2.39
C LYS A 68 6.50 -49.86 -2.65
N LYS A 69 5.31 -50.35 -2.99
CA LYS A 69 4.13 -49.53 -3.22
C LYS A 69 3.75 -48.72 -1.97
N TYR A 70 3.80 -49.33 -0.80
CA TYR A 70 3.54 -48.64 0.47
C TYR A 70 4.55 -47.52 0.73
N ASN A 71 5.85 -47.79 0.51
CA ASN A 71 6.90 -46.78 0.67
C ASN A 71 6.73 -45.64 -0.33
N ASP A 72 6.41 -45.93 -1.60
CA ASP A 72 6.19 -44.91 -2.63
C ASP A 72 4.99 -44.01 -2.28
N LEU A 73 3.89 -44.60 -1.79
CA LEU A 73 2.72 -43.88 -1.28
C LEU A 73 3.04 -43.01 -0.06
N GLN A 74 3.86 -43.51 0.86
CA GLN A 74 4.28 -42.74 2.03
C GLN A 74 5.14 -41.54 1.62
N VAL A 75 6.05 -41.72 0.66
CA VAL A 75 6.87 -40.63 0.11
C VAL A 75 6.01 -39.60 -0.62
N SER A 76 5.03 -40.04 -1.44
CA SER A 76 4.14 -39.10 -2.14
C SER A 76 3.26 -38.31 -1.18
N ALA A 77 2.67 -38.97 -0.18
CA ALA A 77 1.87 -38.30 0.85
C ALA A 77 2.70 -37.28 1.64
N ASN A 78 3.93 -37.64 2.01
CA ASN A 78 4.84 -36.71 2.70
C ASN A 78 5.19 -35.49 1.84
N ARG A 79 5.42 -35.68 0.53
CA ARG A 79 5.65 -34.56 -0.40
C ARG A 79 4.43 -33.64 -0.50
N GLU A 80 3.23 -34.21 -0.57
CA GLU A 80 1.99 -33.44 -0.65
C GLU A 80 1.71 -32.66 0.64
N ILE A 81 1.96 -33.27 1.81
CA ILE A 81 1.89 -32.60 3.11
C ILE A 81 2.87 -31.42 3.16
N GLU A 82 4.10 -31.61 2.67
CA GLU A 82 5.10 -30.55 2.67
C GLU A 82 4.74 -29.42 1.69
N ASN A 83 4.21 -29.75 0.51
CA ASN A 83 3.70 -28.76 -0.43
C ASN A 83 2.53 -27.95 0.17
N MET A 84 1.59 -28.62 0.85
CA MET A 84 0.50 -27.94 1.55
C MET A 84 1.02 -27.03 2.67
N ARG A 85 2.04 -27.45 3.42
CA ARG A 85 2.68 -26.60 4.44
C ARG A 85 3.34 -25.37 3.82
N MET A 86 4.09 -25.53 2.73
CA MET A 86 4.71 -24.43 2.02
C MET A 86 3.66 -23.44 1.50
N MET A 87 2.59 -23.93 0.87
CA MET A 87 1.49 -23.10 0.37
C MET A 87 0.77 -22.37 1.52
N LYS A 88 0.50 -23.05 2.63
CA LYS A 88 -0.09 -22.44 3.83
C LYS A 88 0.81 -21.33 4.39
N ASN A 89 2.12 -21.55 4.43
CA ASN A 89 3.09 -20.55 4.88
C ASN A 89 3.15 -19.34 3.94
N GLN A 90 3.15 -19.58 2.62
CA GLN A 90 3.10 -18.50 1.62
C GLN A 90 1.83 -17.66 1.76
N LEU A 91 0.67 -18.29 1.90
CA LEU A 91 -0.61 -17.60 2.09
C LEU A 91 -0.62 -16.80 3.40
N ALA A 92 -0.08 -17.36 4.49
CA ALA A 92 0.06 -16.67 5.76
C ALA A 92 1.00 -15.44 5.66
N MET A 93 2.10 -15.56 4.91
CA MET A 93 3.01 -14.44 4.64
C MET A 93 2.36 -13.36 3.76
N GLN A 94 1.55 -13.75 2.77
CA GLN A 94 0.84 -12.79 1.93
C GLN A 94 -0.21 -12.02 2.76
N HIS A 95 -1.03 -12.73 3.54
CA HIS A 95 -2.02 -12.09 4.41
C HIS A 95 -1.38 -11.21 5.48
N SER A 96 -0.23 -11.61 6.05
CA SER A 96 0.47 -10.78 7.02
C SER A 96 1.01 -9.49 6.38
N LYS A 97 1.52 -9.58 5.15
CA LYS A 97 1.98 -8.42 4.36
C LYS A 97 0.81 -7.47 4.05
N GLU A 98 -0.27 -7.97 3.47
CA GLU A 98 -1.48 -7.17 3.16
C GLU A 98 -2.03 -6.50 4.43
N ARG A 99 -2.11 -7.23 5.54
CA ARG A 99 -2.55 -6.68 6.82
C ARG A 99 -1.61 -5.59 7.33
N SER A 100 -0.30 -5.77 7.18
CA SER A 100 0.69 -4.75 7.54
C SER A 100 0.57 -3.50 6.68
N GLU A 101 0.34 -3.64 5.38
CA GLU A 101 0.15 -2.51 4.45
C GLU A 101 -1.13 -1.72 4.79
N ILE A 102 -2.24 -2.41 5.02
CA ILE A 102 -3.50 -1.80 5.46
C ILE A 102 -3.32 -1.11 6.82
N GLN A 103 -2.67 -1.78 7.78
CA GLN A 103 -2.43 -1.21 9.11
C GLN A 103 -1.54 0.03 9.04
N ASN A 104 -0.47 0.00 8.23
CA ASN A 104 0.40 1.16 8.04
C ASN A 104 -0.37 2.32 7.40
N LYS A 105 -1.18 2.06 6.36
CA LYS A 105 -2.02 3.08 5.75
C LYS A 105 -3.00 3.70 6.76
N HIS A 106 -3.67 2.87 7.55
CA HIS A 106 -4.63 3.32 8.56
C HIS A 106 -3.96 4.10 9.70
N ASN A 107 -2.80 3.63 10.17
CA ASN A 107 -2.02 4.34 11.20
C ASN A 107 -1.55 5.71 10.70
N ASN A 108 -1.10 5.80 9.44
CA ASN A 108 -0.72 7.08 8.83
C ASN A 108 -1.92 8.03 8.74
N GLU A 109 -3.11 7.53 8.39
CA GLU A 109 -4.35 8.31 8.37
C GLU A 109 -4.74 8.79 9.77
N ILE A 110 -4.68 7.93 10.78
CA ILE A 110 -4.94 8.31 12.18
C ILE A 110 -3.96 9.39 12.64
N HIS A 111 -2.66 9.22 12.38
CA HIS A 111 -1.65 10.20 12.76
C HIS A 111 -1.88 11.55 12.05
N MET A 112 -2.27 11.53 10.76
CA MET A 112 -2.69 12.72 10.03
C MET A 112 -3.88 13.40 10.68
N PHE A 113 -4.94 12.65 11.01
CA PHE A 113 -6.11 13.21 11.69
C PHE A 113 -5.76 13.74 13.07
N GLN A 114 -4.86 13.10 13.81
CA GLN A 114 -4.39 13.61 15.10
C GLN A 114 -3.58 14.90 14.95
N LYS A 115 -2.68 15.00 13.96
CA LYS A 115 -1.95 16.25 13.64
C LYS A 115 -2.92 17.35 13.19
N LEU A 116 -3.90 17.00 12.37
CA LEU A 116 -4.97 17.89 11.92
C LEU A 116 -5.80 18.38 13.11
N ILE A 117 -6.24 17.49 14.00
CA ILE A 117 -7.02 17.81 15.20
C ILE A 117 -6.22 18.66 16.19
N ALA A 118 -4.93 18.37 16.38
CA ALA A 118 -4.05 19.17 17.24
C ALA A 118 -3.94 20.60 16.69
N ASN A 119 -3.67 20.74 15.39
CA ASN A 119 -3.59 22.04 14.73
C ASN A 119 -4.97 22.75 14.71
N LEU A 120 -6.05 22.01 14.50
CA LEU A 120 -7.44 22.50 14.57
C LEU A 120 -7.77 23.11 15.93
N ARG A 121 -7.46 22.38 17.01
CA ARG A 121 -7.76 22.79 18.40
C ARG A 121 -7.01 24.04 18.81
N GLU A 122 -5.89 24.33 18.16
CA GLU A 122 -5.09 25.53 18.42
C GLU A 122 -5.70 26.80 17.77
N TYR A 123 -6.60 26.66 16.78
CA TYR A 123 -6.94 27.77 15.86
C TYR A 123 -8.40 27.89 15.38
N THR A 124 -9.40 27.33 16.08
CA THR A 124 -10.82 27.45 15.66
C THR A 124 -11.34 28.90 15.67
N LYS A 125 -11.15 29.65 14.58
CA LYS A 125 -11.86 30.91 14.29
C LYS A 125 -12.62 30.89 12.95
N ASN A 126 -12.22 30.11 11.95
CA ASN A 126 -12.80 30.17 10.60
C ASN A 126 -12.85 28.79 9.90
N GLY A 127 -14.02 28.39 9.39
CA GLY A 127 -14.24 27.11 8.69
C GLY A 127 -13.57 27.04 7.32
N ALA A 128 -13.53 28.14 6.56
CA ALA A 128 -12.88 28.16 5.25
C ALA A 128 -11.36 27.98 5.34
N GLU A 129 -10.72 28.56 6.36
CA GLU A 129 -9.29 28.36 6.62
C GLU A 129 -9.01 26.89 6.93
N MET A 130 -9.86 26.25 7.73
CA MET A 130 -9.73 24.85 8.05
C MET A 130 -9.86 23.95 6.80
N ASN A 131 -10.90 24.15 5.99
CA ASN A 131 -11.11 23.35 4.78
C ASN A 131 -9.96 23.56 3.78
N MET A 132 -9.38 24.76 3.74
CA MET A 132 -8.17 25.04 2.97
C MET A 132 -6.97 24.24 3.48
N TYR A 133 -6.75 24.19 4.80
CA TYR A 133 -5.69 23.38 5.39
C TYR A 133 -5.83 21.89 5.05
N GLU A 134 -7.05 21.33 5.14
CA GLU A 134 -7.33 19.96 4.72
C GLU A 134 -7.01 19.77 3.23
N THR A 135 -7.45 20.71 2.38
CA THR A 135 -7.20 20.67 0.95
C THR A 135 -5.70 20.64 0.62
N LEU A 136 -4.88 21.47 1.30
CA LEU A 136 -3.42 21.47 1.13
C LEU A 136 -2.80 20.12 1.55
N HIS A 137 -3.27 19.52 2.64
CA HIS A 137 -2.77 18.22 3.09
C HIS A 137 -3.14 17.07 2.14
N TYR A 138 -4.39 17.05 1.67
CA TYR A 138 -4.82 16.09 0.65
C TYR A 138 -4.02 16.26 -0.64
N MET A 139 -3.76 17.50 -1.06
CA MET A 139 -2.91 17.81 -2.21
C MET A 139 -1.47 17.29 -2.00
N LYS A 140 -0.83 17.63 -0.88
CA LYS A 140 0.52 17.18 -0.53
C LYS A 140 0.62 15.65 -0.59
N ARG A 141 -0.32 14.94 0.05
CA ARG A 141 -0.39 13.47 0.02
C ARG A 141 -0.51 12.94 -1.41
N GLY A 142 -1.42 13.49 -2.20
CA GLY A 142 -1.61 13.08 -3.59
C GLY A 142 -0.38 13.32 -4.47
N PHE A 143 0.43 14.35 -4.18
CA PHE A 143 1.69 14.58 -4.88
C PHE A 143 2.79 13.61 -4.45
N ILE A 144 2.88 13.29 -3.17
CA ILE A 144 3.85 12.30 -2.65
C ILE A 144 3.55 10.91 -3.19
N GLU A 145 2.28 10.47 -3.14
CA GLU A 145 1.85 9.17 -3.65
C GLU A 145 2.13 9.01 -5.16
N LYS A 146 2.06 10.11 -5.91
CA LYS A 146 2.38 10.15 -7.36
C LYS A 146 3.86 10.37 -7.65
N GLY A 147 4.72 10.52 -6.64
CA GLY A 147 6.15 10.79 -6.81
C GLY A 147 6.48 12.16 -7.43
N ILE A 148 5.55 13.12 -7.35
CA ILE A 148 5.74 14.48 -7.88
C ILE A 148 6.70 15.29 -6.98
N ILE A 149 6.63 15.06 -5.67
CA ILE A 149 7.44 15.73 -4.65
C ILE A 149 7.71 14.77 -3.50
N LEU A 150 8.87 14.90 -2.84
CA LEU A 150 9.15 14.14 -1.61
C LEU A 150 8.51 14.83 -0.40
N ASP A 151 8.20 14.07 0.65
CA ASP A 151 7.56 14.61 1.86
C ASP A 151 8.38 15.74 2.52
N ALA A 152 9.72 15.60 2.52
CA ALA A 152 10.65 16.61 3.06
C ALA A 152 10.87 17.83 2.14
N GLU A 153 10.32 17.82 0.92
CA GLU A 153 10.43 18.92 -0.04
C GLU A 153 9.23 19.88 -0.01
N ILE A 154 8.21 19.59 0.81
CA ILE A 154 7.05 20.45 1.02
C ILE A 154 6.52 20.36 2.45
N GLU A 155 6.34 21.48 3.12
CA GLU A 155 5.70 21.56 4.43
C GLU A 155 4.61 22.63 4.44
N ILE A 156 3.52 22.35 5.14
CA ILE A 156 2.35 23.23 5.25
C ILE A 156 2.22 23.63 6.71
N MET A 157 2.36 24.92 7.00
CA MET A 157 2.27 25.51 8.33
C MET A 157 1.03 26.40 8.41
N PRO A 158 0.01 26.05 9.19
CA PRO A 158 -1.13 26.93 9.42
C PRO A 158 -0.77 28.01 10.46
N ASN A 159 -1.49 29.14 10.43
CA ASN A 159 -1.50 30.14 11.51
C ASN A 159 -0.11 30.60 11.96
N VAL A 160 0.68 31.11 11.01
CA VAL A 160 1.98 31.68 11.33
C VAL A 160 1.79 33.12 11.81
N PHE A 161 2.25 33.42 13.03
CA PHE A 161 2.17 34.75 13.63
C PHE A 161 3.52 35.44 13.52
N ILE A 162 3.52 36.63 12.91
CA ILE A 162 4.74 37.42 12.79
C ILE A 162 4.69 38.57 13.80
N LYS A 163 5.70 38.63 14.66
CA LYS A 163 5.84 39.76 15.59
C LYS A 163 6.28 41.00 14.80
N ASN A 164 5.40 41.98 14.70
CA ASN A 164 5.74 43.32 14.23
C ASN A 164 5.64 44.29 15.40
N ASN A 165 6.64 45.16 15.57
CA ASN A 165 6.77 46.04 16.73
C ASN A 165 5.67 47.12 16.84
N SER A 166 4.77 47.23 15.86
CA SER A 166 3.77 48.31 15.81
C SER A 166 2.33 47.91 16.10
N GLU A 167 1.88 46.67 15.86
CA GLU A 167 0.47 46.26 16.12
C GLU A 167 0.36 44.76 16.40
N ILE A 168 -0.30 44.40 17.51
CA ILE A 168 -0.32 43.06 18.11
C ILE A 168 -1.23 42.05 17.34
N ASN A 169 -2.13 42.49 16.46
CA ASN A 169 -3.27 41.64 16.05
C ASN A 169 -3.47 41.29 14.56
N ASP A 170 -2.76 41.85 13.56
CA ASP A 170 -3.08 41.59 12.14
C ASP A 170 -1.96 40.96 11.30
N ASN A 171 -0.90 40.44 11.94
CA ASN A 171 0.21 39.77 11.23
C ASN A 171 0.11 38.24 11.24
N ARG A 172 -1.12 37.71 11.33
CA ARG A 172 -1.37 36.27 11.21
C ARG A 172 -1.49 35.90 9.74
N ILE A 173 -0.70 34.93 9.33
CA ILE A 173 -0.77 34.26 8.05
C ILE A 173 -1.67 33.05 8.18
N HIS A 174 -2.66 32.89 7.30
CA HIS A 174 -3.58 31.75 7.37
C HIS A 174 -2.84 30.43 7.09
N HIS A 175 -2.11 30.35 5.97
CA HIS A 175 -1.26 29.21 5.65
C HIS A 175 0.05 29.63 5.00
N LEU A 176 1.13 28.98 5.41
CA LEU A 176 2.45 29.12 4.82
C LEU A 176 2.90 27.78 4.26
N ILE A 177 3.25 27.75 2.98
CA ILE A 177 3.72 26.56 2.28
C ILE A 177 5.20 26.73 2.00
N LEU A 178 6.03 25.94 2.67
CA LEU A 178 7.45 25.83 2.41
C LEU A 178 7.63 24.76 1.33
N CYS A 179 8.11 25.12 0.16
CA CYS A 179 8.30 24.17 -0.94
C CYS A 179 9.71 24.32 -1.53
N LYS A 180 10.24 23.24 -2.12
CA LYS A 180 11.53 23.29 -2.82
C LYS A 180 11.62 24.39 -3.89
N THR A 181 10.49 24.85 -4.44
CA THR A 181 10.43 25.90 -5.47
C THR A 181 10.14 27.31 -4.94
N GLY A 182 9.96 27.47 -3.63
CA GLY A 182 9.65 28.77 -3.03
C GLY A 182 8.91 28.68 -1.70
N ILE A 183 8.76 29.83 -1.06
CA ILE A 183 7.92 30.01 0.13
C ILE A 183 6.66 30.73 -0.33
N TYR A 184 5.49 30.13 -0.09
CA TYR A 184 4.20 30.67 -0.52
C TYR A 184 3.35 31.01 0.70
N LEU A 185 2.82 32.22 0.73
CA LEU A 185 1.92 32.71 1.76
C LEU A 185 0.51 32.74 1.18
N LEU A 186 -0.39 31.96 1.76
CA LEU A 186 -1.75 31.79 1.30
C LEU A 186 -2.73 32.43 2.29
N GLU A 187 -3.39 33.51 1.86
CA GLU A 187 -4.49 34.14 2.59
C GLU A 187 -5.83 33.62 2.07
N THR A 188 -6.67 33.11 2.97
CA THR A 188 -8.01 32.62 2.65
C THR A 188 -9.06 33.70 2.93
N LYS A 189 -9.90 34.03 1.93
CA LYS A 189 -11.06 34.90 2.08
C LYS A 189 -12.35 34.11 1.85
N GLU A 190 -13.15 33.99 2.91
CA GLU A 190 -14.55 33.57 2.84
C GLU A 190 -15.46 34.80 2.78
N TRP A 191 -16.60 34.66 2.10
CA TRP A 191 -17.65 35.66 2.03
C TRP A 191 -19.02 35.01 2.02
N GLU A 192 -20.08 35.76 2.31
CA GLU A 192 -21.45 35.26 2.38
C GLU A 192 -22.11 35.07 1.01
N GLU A 193 -22.40 36.14 0.27
CA GLU A 193 -23.23 36.05 -0.95
C GLU A 193 -22.44 36.40 -2.22
N LYS A 194 -22.14 37.69 -2.39
CA LYS A 194 -21.43 38.21 -3.55
C LYS A 194 -20.20 38.98 -3.13
N LEU A 195 -19.09 38.73 -3.82
CA LEU A 195 -17.84 39.44 -3.62
C LEU A 195 -17.46 40.20 -4.89
N ILE A 196 -17.12 41.47 -4.75
CA ILE A 196 -16.52 42.27 -5.81
C ILE A 196 -15.10 42.63 -5.36
N HIS A 197 -14.10 42.11 -6.06
CA HIS A 197 -12.69 42.31 -5.74
C HIS A 197 -12.02 43.17 -6.82
N GLY A 198 -11.05 43.99 -6.42
CA GLY A 198 -10.24 44.78 -7.34
C GLY A 198 -10.88 46.08 -7.79
N LEU A 199 -11.82 46.63 -7.00
CA LEU A 199 -12.55 47.82 -7.39
C LEU A 199 -11.73 49.08 -7.10
N THR A 200 -11.53 49.93 -8.09
CA THR A 200 -10.85 51.23 -8.02
C THR A 200 -11.81 52.34 -8.45
N LYS A 201 -11.46 53.60 -8.21
CA LYS A 201 -12.28 54.73 -8.72
C LYS A 201 -12.42 54.72 -10.24
N GLU A 202 -11.44 54.19 -10.96
CA GLU A 202 -11.41 54.16 -12.42
C GLU A 202 -12.26 53.04 -13.02
N ASN A 203 -12.28 51.86 -12.39
CA ASN A 203 -13.01 50.70 -12.91
C ASN A 203 -14.37 50.47 -12.23
N ALA A 204 -14.75 51.31 -11.25
CA ALA A 204 -15.96 51.10 -10.46
C ALA A 204 -17.24 51.11 -11.31
N GLY A 205 -17.33 51.91 -12.37
CA GLY A 205 -18.51 51.97 -13.22
C GLY A 205 -19.80 52.15 -12.40
N ILE A 206 -20.73 51.18 -12.50
CA ILE A 206 -22.01 51.19 -11.74
C ILE A 206 -21.83 51.07 -10.22
N TYR A 207 -20.64 50.71 -9.75
CA TYR A 207 -20.28 50.54 -8.36
C TYR A 207 -19.59 51.78 -7.76
N SER A 208 -19.46 52.88 -8.52
CA SER A 208 -18.75 54.09 -8.07
C SER A 208 -19.28 54.60 -6.74
N PHE A 209 -20.59 54.53 -6.52
CA PHE A 209 -21.23 54.93 -5.28
C PHE A 209 -20.66 54.22 -4.04
N MET A 210 -20.20 52.96 -4.17
CA MET A 210 -19.62 52.22 -3.03
C MET A 210 -18.25 52.77 -2.65
N ILE A 211 -17.41 53.09 -3.63
CA ILE A 211 -16.12 53.78 -3.39
C ILE A 211 -16.37 55.20 -2.91
N ASP A 212 -17.34 55.90 -3.48
CA ASP A 212 -17.62 57.28 -3.13
C ASP A 212 -18.21 57.41 -1.73
N GLU A 213 -18.94 56.40 -1.21
CA GLU A 213 -19.52 56.41 0.13
C GLU A 213 -18.62 55.76 1.20
N MET A 214 -18.06 54.60 0.90
CA MET A 214 -17.26 53.82 1.86
C MET A 214 -15.75 54.10 1.72
N GLY A 215 -15.32 54.51 0.53
CA GLY A 215 -13.95 54.95 0.22
C GLY A 215 -13.76 56.47 0.32
N LYS A 216 -14.66 57.23 0.97
CA LYS A 216 -14.47 58.68 1.24
C LYS A 216 -13.12 59.00 1.90
N TYR A 217 -12.58 58.04 2.65
CA TYR A 217 -11.30 58.15 3.35
C TYR A 217 -10.11 57.63 2.54
N GLN A 218 -10.34 57.24 1.28
CA GLN A 218 -9.35 56.64 0.40
C GLN A 218 -8.58 57.77 -0.32
N GLN A 219 -7.34 57.98 0.09
CA GLN A 219 -6.46 59.02 -0.46
C GLN A 219 -5.74 58.56 -1.75
N GLU A 220 -5.66 57.26 -2.01
CA GLU A 220 -5.00 56.66 -3.16
C GLU A 220 -6.02 56.29 -4.25
N LEU A 221 -5.88 56.89 -5.43
CA LEU A 221 -6.79 56.69 -6.58
C LEU A 221 -6.76 55.27 -7.14
N GLU A 222 -5.58 54.63 -7.12
CA GLU A 222 -5.33 53.30 -7.68
C GLU A 222 -5.55 52.17 -6.67
N LYS A 223 -5.94 52.48 -5.43
CA LYS A 223 -6.11 51.47 -4.40
C LYS A 223 -7.33 50.61 -4.71
N GLU A 224 -7.07 49.37 -5.10
CA GLU A 224 -8.08 48.33 -5.26
C GLU A 224 -8.70 47.97 -3.90
N GLU A 225 -10.03 47.86 -3.83
CA GLU A 225 -10.80 47.44 -2.65
C GLU A 225 -11.66 46.22 -2.95
N THR A 226 -12.14 45.56 -1.89
CA THR A 226 -13.04 44.41 -1.98
C THR A 226 -14.32 44.70 -1.21
N PHE A 227 -15.45 44.48 -1.85
CA PHE A 227 -16.77 44.66 -1.27
C PHE A 227 -17.51 43.33 -1.19
N GLU A 228 -18.06 43.06 -0.02
CA GLU A 228 -18.85 41.87 0.28
C GLU A 228 -20.31 42.26 0.49
N TYR A 229 -21.20 41.53 -0.17
CA TYR A 229 -22.64 41.64 0.00
C TYR A 229 -23.07 40.61 1.05
N ILE A 230 -23.81 41.09 2.05
CA ILE A 230 -24.35 40.34 3.18
C ILE A 230 -25.86 40.52 3.13
N VAL A 231 -26.61 39.43 3.01
CA VAL A 231 -28.06 39.46 2.98
C VAL A 231 -28.59 39.26 4.40
N GLY A 232 -29.42 40.20 4.87
CA GLY A 232 -30.04 40.11 6.19
C GLY A 232 -30.88 38.84 6.34
N LYS A 233 -31.08 38.37 7.57
CA LYS A 233 -31.83 37.12 7.87
C LYS A 233 -33.25 37.09 7.31
N ASP A 234 -33.85 38.26 7.12
CA ASP A 234 -35.20 38.44 6.57
C ASP A 234 -35.21 38.63 5.04
N SER A 235 -34.04 38.57 4.39
CA SER A 235 -33.82 38.80 2.95
C SER A 235 -34.32 40.16 2.43
N SER A 236 -34.68 41.09 3.33
CA SER A 236 -35.22 42.40 2.97
C SER A 236 -34.15 43.49 2.92
N THR A 237 -32.99 43.21 3.52
CA THR A 237 -31.86 44.14 3.63
C THR A 237 -30.61 43.54 2.99
N ILE A 238 -29.89 44.37 2.23
CA ILE A 238 -28.56 44.08 1.71
C ILE A 238 -27.60 45.02 2.40
N GLN A 239 -26.66 44.47 3.15
CA GLN A 239 -25.52 45.20 3.69
C GLN A 239 -24.34 45.01 2.75
N VAL A 240 -23.64 46.10 2.44
CA VAL A 240 -22.36 46.04 1.75
C VAL A 240 -21.26 46.39 2.75
N LYS A 241 -20.24 45.53 2.83
CA LYS A 241 -19.09 45.71 3.71
C LYS A 241 -17.82 45.86 2.87
N ASN A 242 -17.00 46.84 3.22
CA ASN A 242 -15.65 46.98 2.65
C ASN A 242 -14.72 46.08 3.46
N GLU A 243 -14.17 45.06 2.82
CA GLU A 243 -13.27 44.06 3.39
C GLU A 243 -11.78 44.44 3.25
N GLY A 244 -11.49 45.58 2.64
CA GLY A 244 -10.13 45.95 2.25
C GLY A 244 -9.67 45.14 1.04
N ASN A 245 -8.36 45.04 0.84
CA ASN A 245 -7.77 44.29 -0.26
C ASN A 245 -7.00 43.05 0.24
N PRO A 246 -7.54 41.83 0.06
CA PRO A 246 -6.86 40.59 0.42
C PRO A 246 -5.51 40.38 -0.27
N VAL A 247 -5.36 40.81 -1.53
CA VAL A 247 -4.09 40.73 -2.27
C VAL A 247 -3.05 41.67 -1.65
N TYR A 248 -3.44 42.89 -1.33
CA TYR A 248 -2.56 43.84 -0.63
C TYR A 248 -2.13 43.29 0.73
N LYS A 249 -3.07 42.71 1.50
CA LYS A 249 -2.76 42.05 2.78
C LYS A 249 -1.74 40.93 2.59
N ALA A 250 -1.97 40.02 1.65
CA ALA A 250 -1.05 38.90 1.37
C ALA A 250 0.35 39.40 0.96
N LYS A 251 0.44 40.42 0.10
CA LYS A 251 1.71 41.06 -0.29
C LYS A 251 2.43 41.68 0.91
N LYS A 252 1.71 42.46 1.73
CA LYS A 252 2.25 43.11 2.92
C LYS A 252 2.81 42.06 3.90
N LEU A 253 2.03 41.03 4.22
CA LEU A 253 2.46 39.94 5.09
C LEU A 253 3.66 39.18 4.51
N SER A 254 3.68 38.95 3.19
CA SER A 254 4.80 38.27 2.52
C SER A 254 6.09 39.07 2.66
N GLN A 255 6.01 40.40 2.49
CA GLN A 255 7.17 41.28 2.65
C GLN A 255 7.65 41.35 4.10
N ILE A 256 6.72 41.43 5.06
CA ILE A 256 7.05 41.40 6.49
C ILE A 256 7.76 40.08 6.84
N LEU A 257 7.19 38.93 6.44
CA LEU A 257 7.80 37.62 6.69
C LEU A 257 9.19 37.51 6.08
N TYR A 258 9.34 37.93 4.82
CA TYR A 258 10.62 37.91 4.14
C TYR A 258 11.67 38.73 4.89
N ASN A 259 11.32 39.95 5.33
CA ASN A 259 12.22 40.81 6.10
C ASN A 259 12.61 40.15 7.43
N CYS A 260 11.64 39.64 8.18
CA CYS A 260 11.91 38.94 9.45
C CYS A 260 12.84 37.73 9.26
N LEU A 261 12.60 36.91 8.24
CA LEU A 261 13.44 35.75 7.95
C LEU A 261 14.85 36.16 7.51
N LYS A 262 14.97 37.22 6.70
CA LYS A 262 16.26 37.78 6.28
C LYS A 262 17.06 38.36 7.43
N GLU A 263 16.42 39.04 8.37
CA GLU A 263 17.04 39.57 9.58
C GLU A 263 17.58 38.45 10.48
N MET A 264 16.83 37.35 10.63
CA MET A 264 17.26 36.22 11.43
C MET A 264 18.40 35.43 10.79
N GLN A 265 18.35 35.20 9.47
CA GLN A 265 19.39 34.44 8.78
C GLN A 265 19.46 34.77 7.28
N ALA A 266 20.18 35.83 6.94
CA ALA A 266 20.23 36.39 5.59
C ALA A 266 20.62 35.39 4.48
N ASN A 267 21.49 34.43 4.79
CA ASN A 267 22.04 33.48 3.81
C ASN A 267 21.10 32.30 3.50
N SER A 268 20.15 31.98 4.38
CA SER A 268 19.25 30.83 4.19
C SER A 268 18.05 31.16 3.31
N ILE A 269 17.68 32.43 3.22
CA ILE A 269 16.51 32.89 2.43
C ILE A 269 16.97 33.30 1.04
N LYS A 270 16.53 32.59 0.00
CA LYS A 270 17.04 32.78 -1.37
C LYS A 270 16.11 33.62 -2.24
N GLU A 271 14.82 33.59 -1.96
CA GLU A 271 13.79 34.30 -2.72
C GLU A 271 12.80 35.00 -1.80
N LYS A 272 12.06 35.97 -2.37
CA LYS A 272 10.94 36.60 -1.70
C LYS A 272 9.81 35.60 -1.43
N VAL A 273 9.07 35.81 -0.35
CA VAL A 273 7.84 35.06 -0.07
C VAL A 273 6.80 35.45 -1.12
N LYS A 274 6.18 34.44 -1.75
CA LYS A 274 5.21 34.60 -2.84
C LYS A 274 3.79 34.67 -2.25
N PRO A 275 3.06 35.78 -2.40
CA PRO A 275 1.68 35.88 -1.95
C PRO A 275 0.75 35.09 -2.89
N VAL A 276 -0.26 34.46 -2.30
CA VAL A 276 -1.36 33.78 -2.98
C VAL A 276 -2.63 34.09 -2.21
N VAL A 277 -3.72 34.38 -2.91
CA VAL A 277 -5.05 34.56 -2.30
C VAL A 277 -5.95 33.43 -2.74
N TYR A 278 -6.65 32.83 -1.78
CA TYR A 278 -7.69 31.86 -2.02
C TYR A 278 -9.05 32.43 -1.64
N PHE A 279 -9.87 32.68 -2.65
CA PHE A 279 -11.28 33.00 -2.49
C PHE A 279 -12.04 31.68 -2.32
N TYR A 280 -12.40 31.34 -1.09
CA TYR A 280 -13.09 30.09 -0.76
C TYR A 280 -14.49 30.05 -1.38
N ASN A 281 -14.63 29.37 -2.53
CA ASN A 281 -15.88 29.32 -3.30
C ASN A 281 -16.50 27.93 -3.45
N GLU A 282 -16.52 27.11 -2.40
CA GLU A 282 -17.08 25.75 -2.53
C GLU A 282 -18.60 25.73 -2.79
N ASN A 283 -19.31 26.81 -2.44
CA ASN A 283 -20.75 26.91 -2.63
C ASN A 283 -21.16 27.56 -3.97
N GLY A 284 -20.20 27.88 -4.85
CA GLY A 284 -20.49 28.51 -6.13
C GLY A 284 -21.04 29.95 -6.01
N LYS A 285 -20.67 30.64 -4.93
CA LYS A 285 -20.96 32.05 -4.68
C LYS A 285 -20.37 32.92 -5.78
N GLU A 286 -21.04 34.04 -6.05
CA GLU A 286 -20.62 34.93 -7.13
C GLU A 286 -19.40 35.76 -6.71
N ILE A 287 -18.35 35.73 -7.53
CA ILE A 287 -17.18 36.60 -7.39
C ILE A 287 -16.93 37.35 -8.70
N ILE A 288 -16.98 38.68 -8.62
CA ILE A 288 -16.55 39.57 -9.70
C ILE A 288 -15.14 40.04 -9.38
N ASP A 289 -14.17 39.54 -10.14
CA ASP A 289 -12.77 39.92 -10.00
C ASP A 289 -12.42 40.94 -11.09
N LEU A 290 -12.29 42.20 -10.70
CA LEU A 290 -11.90 43.33 -11.54
C LEU A 290 -10.43 43.70 -11.35
N SER A 291 -9.69 42.94 -10.53
CA SER A 291 -8.30 43.25 -10.18
C SER A 291 -7.39 43.06 -11.38
N SER A 292 -6.51 44.03 -11.60
CA SER A 292 -5.46 43.97 -12.63
C SER A 292 -4.16 43.34 -12.12
N GLU A 293 -4.11 42.99 -10.84
CA GLU A 293 -2.93 42.47 -10.18
C GLU A 293 -2.50 41.10 -10.73
N GLU A 294 -1.20 40.85 -10.80
CA GLU A 294 -0.66 39.55 -11.24
C GLU A 294 -0.68 38.49 -10.13
N THR A 295 -0.93 38.88 -8.88
CA THR A 295 -0.89 37.95 -7.73
C THR A 295 -1.92 36.83 -7.92
N PRO A 296 -1.54 35.55 -7.79
CA PRO A 296 -2.47 34.45 -8.00
C PRO A 296 -3.71 34.54 -7.09
N ARG A 297 -4.88 34.52 -7.71
CA ARG A 297 -6.21 34.57 -7.08
C ARG A 297 -6.97 33.30 -7.45
N LEU A 298 -6.94 32.33 -6.53
CA LEU A 298 -7.47 30.99 -6.74
C LEU A 298 -8.88 30.91 -6.14
N LYS A 299 -9.80 30.22 -6.82
CA LYS A 299 -11.24 30.23 -6.46
C LYS A 299 -11.78 28.87 -6.02
N ASP A 300 -11.08 27.79 -6.36
CA ASP A 300 -11.52 26.44 -6.06
C ASP A 300 -10.35 25.49 -5.80
N ARG A 301 -10.69 24.29 -5.34
CA ARG A 301 -9.72 23.22 -5.05
C ARG A 301 -8.90 22.80 -6.26
N GLU A 302 -9.49 22.75 -7.45
CA GLU A 302 -8.77 22.34 -8.67
C GLU A 302 -7.70 23.37 -9.04
N GLN A 303 -7.99 24.66 -8.89
CA GLN A 303 -7.05 25.75 -9.10
C GLN A 303 -5.90 25.69 -8.10
N ILE A 304 -6.16 25.42 -6.82
CA ILE A 304 -5.10 25.22 -5.80
C ILE A 304 -4.17 24.08 -6.20
N VAL A 305 -4.74 22.90 -6.51
CA VAL A 305 -3.96 21.72 -6.87
C VAL A 305 -3.17 21.98 -8.16
N THR A 306 -3.78 22.60 -9.16
CA THR A 306 -3.14 22.89 -10.44
C THR A 306 -2.02 23.92 -10.28
N PHE A 307 -2.26 24.98 -9.50
CA PHE A 307 -1.26 26.00 -9.20
C PHE A 307 0.00 25.38 -8.59
N PHE A 308 -0.13 24.67 -7.47
CA PHE A 308 1.05 24.08 -6.82
C PHE A 308 1.68 22.95 -7.64
N ARG A 309 0.89 22.17 -8.40
CA ARG A 309 1.44 21.18 -9.33
C ARG A 309 2.33 21.84 -10.37
N ASN A 310 1.88 22.95 -10.96
CA ASN A 310 2.64 23.69 -11.96
C ASN A 310 3.89 24.34 -11.36
N GLU A 311 3.76 24.96 -10.18
CA GLU A 311 4.91 25.50 -9.44
C GLU A 311 5.96 24.43 -9.16
N ILE A 312 5.56 23.22 -8.76
CA ILE A 312 6.50 22.12 -8.45
C ILE A 312 7.15 21.54 -9.71
N LEU A 313 6.38 21.37 -10.79
CA LEU A 313 6.86 20.71 -12.02
C LEU A 313 7.65 21.64 -12.93
N ALA A 314 7.23 22.91 -13.05
CA ALA A 314 7.84 23.89 -13.95
C ALA A 314 8.76 24.87 -13.21
N GLY A 315 8.61 25.00 -11.89
CA GLY A 315 9.41 25.91 -11.08
C GLY A 315 10.85 25.44 -10.90
N LYS A 316 11.75 26.40 -10.78
CA LYS A 316 13.15 26.15 -10.42
C LYS A 316 13.22 25.66 -8.97
N VAL A 317 14.08 24.66 -8.71
CA VAL A 317 14.41 24.28 -7.33
C VAL A 317 15.26 25.37 -6.69
N VAL A 318 14.76 25.94 -5.61
CA VAL A 318 15.34 27.04 -4.83
C VAL A 318 15.92 26.52 -3.52
N TYR A 319 15.18 25.64 -2.83
CA TYR A 319 15.50 25.16 -1.49
C TYR A 319 15.69 23.65 -1.47
N THR A 320 16.68 23.21 -0.70
CA THR A 320 16.88 21.80 -0.32
C THR A 320 15.99 21.44 0.87
N ALA A 321 15.74 20.14 1.09
CA ALA A 321 14.97 19.67 2.25
C ALA A 321 15.56 20.16 3.59
N GLN A 322 16.90 20.19 3.71
CA GLN A 322 17.56 20.68 4.92
C GLN A 322 17.35 22.18 5.14
N GLU A 323 17.36 22.99 4.08
CA GLU A 323 17.09 24.42 4.18
C GLU A 323 15.63 24.70 4.53
N LEU A 324 14.69 23.94 3.97
CA LEU A 324 13.27 24.04 4.33
C LEU A 324 13.04 23.72 5.81
N GLU A 325 13.72 22.70 6.34
CA GLU A 325 13.64 22.35 7.75
C GLU A 325 14.21 23.45 8.66
N GLN A 326 15.34 24.06 8.28
CA GLN A 326 15.89 25.20 9.02
C GLN A 326 14.93 26.39 9.03
N ILE A 327 14.32 26.72 7.87
CA ILE A 327 13.34 27.79 7.76
C ILE A 327 12.11 27.48 8.62
N ARG A 328 11.63 26.23 8.61
CA ARG A 328 10.53 25.76 9.46
C ARG A 328 10.82 25.99 10.93
N GLU A 329 12.00 25.58 11.41
CA GLU A 329 12.42 25.80 12.79
C GLU A 329 12.48 27.29 13.15
N MET A 330 13.01 28.13 12.25
CA MET A 330 13.05 29.59 12.47
C MET A 330 11.64 30.16 12.68
N ILE A 331 10.70 29.79 11.81
CA ILE A 331 9.31 30.25 11.88
C ILE A 331 8.63 29.72 13.14
N SER A 332 8.84 28.45 13.49
CA SER A 332 8.29 27.89 14.73
C SER A 332 8.77 28.68 15.96
N ARG A 333 10.05 29.06 16.02
CA ARG A 333 10.58 29.90 17.11
C ARG A 333 9.93 31.30 17.15
N MET A 334 9.55 31.88 16.01
CA MET A 334 8.81 33.14 15.97
C MET A 334 7.42 33.01 16.61
N ASN A 335 6.68 31.93 16.28
CA ASN A 335 5.32 31.70 16.78
C ASN A 335 5.28 31.60 18.32
N TYR A 336 6.25 30.92 18.95
CA TYR A 336 6.31 30.77 20.42
C TYR A 336 6.60 32.07 21.19
N ILE A 337 7.05 33.14 20.54
CA ILE A 337 7.32 34.43 21.20
C ILE A 337 6.04 35.29 21.29
N VAL A 338 4.97 34.89 20.59
CA VAL A 338 3.69 35.62 20.53
C VAL A 338 2.60 34.99 21.43
N SER A 339 2.77 33.73 21.84
CA SER A 339 1.87 32.98 22.71
C SER A 339 2.12 33.17 24.20
#